data_AF-A0A9E0F7E8-F1
#
_entry.id   AF-A0A9E0F7E8-F1
#
_cell.length_a   1.000
_cell.length_b   1.000
_cell.length_c   1.000
_cell.angle_alpha   90.00
_cell.angle_beta   90.00
_cell.angle_gamma   90.00
#
_symmetry.space_group_name_H-M   'P 1'
#
loop_
_entity.id
_entity.type
_entity.pdbx_description
1 polymer ?
#
loop_
_entity_poly.entity_id
_entity_poly.type
_entity_poly.pdbx_seq_one_letter_code
_entity_poly.pdbx_strand_id
1 'polypeptide(L)'
;MLVVVLLLSSCHRHTEEKARSVPDTTGLAVLKKTDLFTDSSFVESWLSAQRIDSLARIATREFYYQRNYRFAWFTPEGPSERARAFLNTIQQAAASATTEDTASWSAMTVYADSLLSLWSPDSIDASRDIGMTALYFSYTHREFEGLPEEDLQRLEWFIPRKKVDWVQMLDSSIRSAGVAVPWQGPMFHQYDRLIRVLASYRSIRASGGWQLVDPVVLKARVGDADSSIAQLRKRLLQSGDLQDTSTSDRYDDSLALAIKRFRLRHGLNGEAKLDSATLRLLNLPVDSGIRTILLNLE
;
A
#
# COMPACT_ATOMS: atom_id res chain seq x y z
N MET A 1 65.90 41.48 -25.74
CA MET A 1 64.47 41.14 -25.61
C MET A 1 64.29 40.27 -24.40
N LEU A 2 63.52 40.76 -23.43
CA LEU A 2 63.05 40.03 -22.25
C LEU A 2 62.27 38.79 -22.69
N VAL A 3 62.51 37.64 -22.07
CA VAL A 3 61.54 36.55 -22.03
C VAL A 3 61.30 36.23 -20.55
N VAL A 4 60.09 36.58 -20.12
CA VAL A 4 59.57 36.47 -18.76
C VAL A 4 59.17 35.03 -18.50
N VAL A 5 59.69 34.46 -17.42
CA VAL A 5 59.26 33.17 -16.86
C VAL A 5 57.97 33.38 -16.09
N LEU A 6 56.85 32.88 -16.60
CA LEU A 6 55.56 32.84 -15.91
C LEU A 6 55.31 31.42 -15.39
N LEU A 7 55.55 31.23 -14.09
CA LEU A 7 55.13 30.06 -13.32
C LEU A 7 53.62 30.17 -13.07
N LEU A 8 52.81 29.39 -13.80
CA LEU A 8 51.40 29.20 -13.48
C LEU A 8 51.24 28.00 -12.56
N SER A 9 51.17 28.29 -11.26
CA SER A 9 50.76 27.36 -10.21
C SER A 9 49.27 27.03 -10.39
N SER A 10 48.96 25.84 -10.92
CA SER A 10 47.59 25.34 -10.99
C SER A 10 47.20 24.70 -9.66
N CYS A 11 46.30 25.35 -8.92
CA CYS A 11 45.68 24.79 -7.73
C CYS A 11 44.79 23.60 -8.11
N HIS A 12 45.24 22.39 -7.77
CA HIS A 12 44.46 21.17 -7.85
C HIS A 12 43.38 21.18 -6.75
N ARG A 13 42.18 21.67 -7.06
CA ARG A 13 41.00 21.40 -6.22
C ARG A 13 40.50 20.00 -6.57
N HIS A 14 40.80 19.03 -5.71
CA HIS A 14 40.09 17.76 -5.69
C HIS A 14 38.62 18.02 -5.38
N THR A 15 37.80 18.08 -6.42
CA THR A 15 36.37 17.86 -6.28
C THR A 15 36.20 16.36 -6.16
N GLU A 16 36.03 15.85 -4.94
CA GLU A 16 35.49 14.51 -4.74
C GLU A 16 34.08 14.49 -5.33
N GLU A 17 33.98 14.07 -6.58
CA GLU A 17 32.72 13.66 -7.16
C GLU A 17 32.31 12.40 -6.40
N LYS A 18 31.46 12.58 -5.38
CA LYS A 18 30.76 11.47 -4.71
C LYS A 18 30.16 10.62 -5.81
N ALA A 19 30.79 9.48 -6.10
CA ALA A 19 30.26 8.49 -7.03
C ALA A 19 28.84 8.20 -6.56
N ARG A 20 27.86 8.73 -7.28
CA ARG A 20 26.48 8.29 -7.14
C ARG A 20 26.55 6.80 -7.38
N SER A 21 26.23 6.02 -6.35
CA SER A 21 26.02 4.58 -6.48
C SER A 21 25.10 4.39 -7.69
N VAL A 22 25.66 3.86 -8.77
CA VAL A 22 24.86 3.41 -9.90
C VAL A 22 23.88 2.41 -9.30
N PRO A 23 22.57 2.61 -9.43
CA PRO A 23 21.60 1.64 -8.94
C PRO A 23 21.97 0.27 -9.50
N ASP A 24 22.01 -0.73 -8.63
CA ASP A 24 22.32 -2.10 -9.04
C ASP A 24 21.30 -2.56 -10.08
N THR A 25 21.68 -2.47 -11.36
CA THR A 25 20.84 -2.81 -12.51
C THR A 25 20.78 -4.32 -12.75
N THR A 26 21.37 -5.13 -11.86
CA THR A 26 21.33 -6.59 -11.93
C THR A 26 19.88 -7.11 -11.87
N GLY A 27 18.96 -6.38 -11.21
CA GLY A 27 17.52 -6.65 -11.27
C GLY A 27 16.86 -6.32 -12.62
N LEU A 28 17.37 -5.33 -13.37
CA LEU A 28 16.89 -4.97 -14.72
C LEU A 28 17.38 -5.94 -15.80
N ALA A 29 18.44 -6.71 -15.53
CA ALA A 29 18.96 -7.71 -16.47
C ALA A 29 17.99 -8.88 -16.69
N VAL A 30 17.10 -9.15 -15.72
CA VAL A 30 16.08 -10.23 -15.82
C VAL A 30 14.87 -9.82 -16.69
N LEU A 31 14.68 -8.52 -16.95
CA LEU A 31 13.61 -8.01 -17.82
C LEU A 31 13.90 -8.23 -19.33
N LYS A 32 15.07 -8.78 -19.70
CA LYS A 32 15.47 -9.10 -21.08
C LYS A 32 14.88 -10.42 -21.61
N LYS A 33 13.60 -10.71 -21.39
CA LYS A 33 13.01 -11.99 -21.84
C LYS A 33 11.74 -11.90 -22.69
N THR A 34 11.21 -10.71 -22.94
CA THR A 34 10.12 -10.51 -23.92
C THR A 34 10.28 -9.17 -24.62
N ASP A 35 10.13 -9.18 -25.95
CA ASP A 35 10.09 -7.97 -26.79
C ASP A 35 8.66 -7.41 -26.93
N LEU A 36 7.69 -8.01 -26.23
CA LEU A 36 6.31 -7.56 -26.22
C LEU A 36 6.12 -6.39 -25.25
N PHE A 37 5.46 -5.34 -25.74
CA PHE A 37 5.12 -4.15 -24.99
C PHE A 37 3.70 -3.69 -25.29
N THR A 38 3.14 -2.95 -24.35
CA THR A 38 1.92 -2.15 -24.51
C THR A 38 2.26 -0.68 -24.29
N ASP A 39 1.26 0.19 -24.26
CA ASP A 39 1.41 1.59 -23.93
C ASP A 39 0.48 2.00 -22.78
N SER A 40 0.77 3.17 -22.21
CA SER A 40 0.00 3.71 -21.08
C SER A 40 -1.47 3.93 -21.42
N SER A 41 -1.77 4.33 -22.66
CA SER A 41 -3.14 4.64 -23.08
C SER A 41 -4.00 3.38 -23.15
N PHE A 42 -3.44 2.29 -23.66
CA PHE A 42 -4.10 0.99 -23.71
C PHE A 42 -4.35 0.45 -22.30
N VAL A 43 -3.34 0.52 -21.42
CA VAL A 43 -3.49 0.09 -20.01
C VAL A 43 -4.62 0.83 -19.33
N GLU A 44 -4.67 2.17 -19.42
CA GLU A 44 -5.74 2.95 -18.80
C GLU A 44 -7.12 2.68 -19.43
N SER A 45 -7.18 2.55 -20.76
CA SER A 45 -8.42 2.22 -21.47
C SER A 45 -8.94 0.84 -21.09
N TRP A 46 -8.06 -0.14 -20.93
CA TRP A 46 -8.45 -1.48 -20.52
C TRP A 46 -8.91 -1.49 -19.07
N LEU A 47 -8.14 -0.90 -18.16
CA LEU A 47 -8.45 -0.84 -16.72
C LEU A 47 -9.77 -0.13 -16.40
N SER A 48 -10.13 0.88 -17.19
CA SER A 48 -11.40 1.60 -17.06
C SER A 48 -12.59 0.84 -17.63
N ALA A 49 -12.37 -0.04 -18.62
CA ALA A 49 -13.42 -0.86 -19.22
C ALA A 49 -13.74 -2.13 -18.41
N GLN A 50 -12.82 -2.60 -17.57
CA GLN A 50 -13.00 -3.83 -16.79
C GLN A 50 -13.67 -3.62 -15.42
N ARG A 51 -14.49 -4.59 -15.04
CA ARG A 51 -15.09 -4.69 -13.69
C ARG A 51 -14.13 -5.43 -12.75
N ILE A 52 -13.02 -4.78 -12.43
CA ILE A 52 -12.03 -5.23 -11.43
C ILE A 52 -12.10 -4.35 -10.18
N ASP A 53 -11.68 -4.90 -9.04
CA ASP A 53 -11.57 -4.16 -7.79
C ASP A 53 -10.53 -3.04 -7.89
N SER A 54 -10.71 -1.95 -7.15
CA SER A 54 -9.82 -0.79 -7.31
C SER A 54 -8.36 -1.10 -6.94
N LEU A 55 -8.13 -2.00 -5.97
CA LEU A 55 -6.78 -2.31 -5.51
C LEU A 55 -6.02 -3.02 -6.63
N ALA A 56 -6.65 -4.01 -7.25
CA ALA A 56 -6.14 -4.68 -8.44
C ALA A 56 -5.94 -3.69 -9.59
N ARG A 57 -6.85 -2.72 -9.77
CA ARG A 57 -6.69 -1.67 -10.79
C ARG A 57 -5.43 -0.82 -10.56
N ILE A 58 -5.25 -0.31 -9.35
CA ILE A 58 -4.10 0.51 -8.96
C ILE A 58 -2.80 -0.30 -9.06
N ALA A 59 -2.78 -1.49 -8.49
CA ALA A 59 -1.61 -2.35 -8.48
C ALA A 59 -1.20 -2.76 -9.91
N THR A 60 -2.17 -3.05 -10.78
CA THR A 60 -1.92 -3.35 -12.19
C THR A 60 -1.33 -2.16 -12.94
N ARG A 61 -1.90 -0.96 -12.75
CA ARG A 61 -1.38 0.28 -13.35
C ARG A 61 0.09 0.50 -12.97
N GLU A 62 0.38 0.48 -11.68
CA GLU A 62 1.73 0.74 -11.17
C GLU A 62 2.73 -0.33 -11.61
N PHE A 63 2.28 -1.58 -11.68
CA PHE A 63 3.06 -2.69 -12.17
C PHE A 63 3.56 -2.46 -13.61
N TYR A 64 2.67 -2.08 -14.54
CA TYR A 64 3.08 -1.80 -15.93
C TYR A 64 3.88 -0.52 -16.08
N TYR A 65 3.55 0.52 -15.32
CA TYR A 65 4.34 1.75 -15.31
C TYR A 65 5.82 1.46 -15.00
N GLN A 66 6.09 0.67 -13.96
CA GLN A 66 7.46 0.34 -13.53
C GLN A 66 8.19 -0.63 -14.47
N ARG A 67 7.44 -1.47 -15.18
CA ARG A 67 7.96 -2.36 -16.23
C ARG A 67 8.21 -1.65 -17.56
N ASN A 68 7.98 -0.34 -17.63
CA ASN A 68 7.95 0.42 -18.88
C ASN A 68 7.04 -0.25 -19.91
N TYR A 69 5.87 -0.69 -19.45
CA TYR A 69 4.82 -1.32 -20.24
C TYR A 69 5.24 -2.61 -20.98
N ARG A 70 6.31 -3.27 -20.54
CA ARG A 70 6.67 -4.61 -21.03
C ARG A 70 5.76 -5.68 -20.45
N PHE A 71 5.49 -6.70 -21.26
CA PHE A 71 4.66 -7.82 -20.84
C PHE A 71 5.32 -8.62 -19.70
N ALA A 72 4.50 -9.20 -18.84
CA ALA A 72 4.95 -9.95 -17.67
C ALA A 72 4.66 -11.45 -17.76
N TRP A 73 3.62 -11.84 -18.50
CA TRP A 73 3.04 -13.17 -18.51
C TRP A 73 3.19 -13.87 -19.86
N PHE A 74 3.26 -13.09 -20.95
CA PHE A 74 3.37 -13.60 -22.32
C PHE A 74 4.71 -13.27 -22.98
N THR A 75 5.13 -14.20 -23.84
CA THR A 75 6.30 -14.14 -24.72
C THR A 75 5.83 -14.33 -26.18
N PRO A 76 6.65 -14.04 -27.19
CA PRO A 76 6.31 -14.36 -28.59
C PRO A 76 5.95 -15.83 -28.80
N GLU A 77 6.55 -16.73 -28.01
CA GLU A 77 6.30 -18.18 -28.03
C GLU A 77 5.05 -18.58 -27.21
N GLY A 78 4.44 -17.62 -26.52
CA GLY A 78 3.18 -17.74 -25.82
C GLY A 78 3.22 -17.54 -24.31
N PRO A 79 2.24 -18.07 -23.58
CA PRO A 79 2.18 -17.92 -22.13
C PRO A 79 3.43 -18.52 -21.50
N SER A 80 4.14 -17.72 -20.71
CA SER A 80 5.31 -18.16 -19.96
C SER A 80 4.94 -19.30 -19.00
N GLU A 81 5.93 -20.08 -18.58
CA GLU A 81 5.75 -21.09 -17.52
C GLU A 81 5.13 -20.50 -16.25
N ARG A 82 5.43 -19.22 -15.98
CA ARG A 82 4.96 -18.44 -14.84
C ARG A 82 3.46 -18.17 -14.93
N ALA A 83 2.98 -17.79 -16.11
CA ALA A 83 1.55 -17.64 -16.38
C ALA A 83 0.80 -18.96 -16.14
N ARG A 84 1.33 -20.08 -16.65
CA ARG A 84 0.71 -21.40 -16.47
C ARG A 84 0.71 -21.84 -15.00
N ALA A 85 1.80 -21.62 -14.29
CA ALA A 85 1.92 -21.95 -12.87
C ALA A 85 0.89 -21.18 -12.03
N PHE A 86 0.76 -19.88 -12.25
CA PHE A 86 -0.22 -19.05 -11.52
C PHE A 86 -1.66 -19.51 -11.75
N LEU A 87 -2.03 -19.84 -12.98
CA LEU A 87 -3.39 -20.31 -13.27
C LEU A 87 -3.69 -21.67 -12.65
N ASN A 88 -2.71 -22.56 -12.58
CA ASN A 88 -2.83 -23.81 -11.82
C ASN A 88 -3.06 -23.54 -10.33
N THR A 89 -2.43 -22.51 -9.74
CA THR A 89 -2.70 -22.10 -8.36
C THR A 89 -4.15 -21.66 -8.15
N ILE A 90 -4.72 -20.88 -9.07
CA ILE A 90 -6.15 -20.49 -8.99
C ILE A 90 -7.06 -21.72 -9.06
N GLN A 91 -6.79 -22.65 -9.98
CA GLN A 91 -7.58 -23.87 -10.12
C GLN A 91 -7.54 -24.73 -8.85
N GLN A 92 -6.37 -24.85 -8.22
CA GLN A 92 -6.22 -25.57 -6.95
C GLN A 92 -6.95 -24.89 -5.79
N ALA A 93 -6.81 -23.56 -5.67
CA ALA A 93 -7.48 -22.79 -4.63
C ALA A 93 -9.01 -22.90 -4.76
N ALA A 94 -9.53 -22.81 -5.99
CA ALA A 94 -10.95 -23.01 -6.30
C ALA A 94 -11.43 -24.43 -5.97
N ALA A 95 -10.63 -25.47 -6.25
CA ALA A 95 -10.96 -26.85 -5.91
C ALA A 95 -11.03 -27.10 -4.40
N SER A 96 -10.28 -26.33 -3.61
CA SER A 96 -10.29 -26.40 -2.13
C SER A 96 -11.31 -25.46 -1.46
N ALA A 97 -12.10 -24.70 -2.24
CA ALA A 97 -13.01 -23.69 -1.70
C ALA A 97 -14.21 -24.29 -0.96
N THR A 98 -14.71 -23.58 0.04
CA THR A 98 -15.95 -23.93 0.74
C THR A 98 -17.18 -23.64 -0.12
N THR A 99 -18.33 -24.20 0.26
CA THR A 99 -19.62 -23.97 -0.44
C THR A 99 -20.06 -22.50 -0.43
N GLU A 100 -19.70 -21.74 0.60
CA GLU A 100 -20.01 -20.30 0.70
C GLU A 100 -19.19 -19.45 -0.27
N ASP A 101 -17.98 -19.91 -0.63
CA ASP A 101 -17.04 -19.21 -1.50
C ASP A 101 -17.12 -19.61 -2.99
N THR A 102 -17.86 -20.67 -3.29
CA THR A 102 -17.82 -21.36 -4.60
C THR A 102 -18.16 -20.43 -5.78
N ALA A 103 -19.12 -19.52 -5.61
CA ALA A 103 -19.56 -18.60 -6.67
C ALA A 103 -18.49 -17.57 -7.07
N SER A 104 -17.62 -17.19 -6.14
CA SER A 104 -16.59 -16.19 -6.39
C SER A 104 -15.34 -16.83 -6.99
N TRP A 105 -14.97 -18.02 -6.53
CA TRP A 105 -13.91 -18.84 -7.13
C TRP A 105 -14.25 -19.29 -8.55
N SER A 106 -15.51 -19.62 -8.83
CA SER A 106 -15.93 -19.99 -10.19
C SER A 106 -15.77 -18.83 -11.17
N ALA A 107 -16.09 -17.59 -10.77
CA ALA A 107 -15.86 -16.41 -11.61
C ALA A 107 -14.38 -16.17 -11.92
N MET A 108 -13.50 -16.27 -10.90
CA MET A 108 -12.05 -16.16 -11.10
C MET A 108 -11.49 -17.26 -11.98
N THR A 109 -11.97 -18.51 -11.81
CA THR A 109 -11.52 -19.66 -12.61
C THR A 109 -11.95 -19.55 -14.07
N VAL A 110 -13.20 -19.14 -14.33
CA VAL A 110 -13.68 -18.90 -15.70
C VAL A 110 -12.88 -17.81 -16.39
N TYR A 111 -12.56 -16.72 -15.67
CA TYR A 111 -11.73 -15.66 -16.23
C TYR A 111 -10.29 -16.12 -16.47
N ALA A 112 -9.67 -16.83 -15.51
CA ALA A 112 -8.36 -17.47 -15.63
C ALA A 112 -8.26 -18.33 -16.90
N ASP A 113 -9.22 -19.22 -17.11
CA ASP A 113 -9.24 -20.11 -18.28
C ASP A 113 -9.39 -19.31 -19.58
N SER A 114 -10.17 -18.23 -19.57
CA SER A 114 -10.37 -17.36 -20.74
C SER A 114 -9.06 -16.69 -21.21
N LEU A 115 -8.15 -16.38 -20.29
CA LEU A 115 -6.88 -15.69 -20.58
C LEU A 115 -5.88 -16.57 -21.34
N LEU A 116 -5.97 -17.91 -21.21
CA LEU A 116 -5.16 -18.84 -21.99
C LEU A 116 -5.91 -19.47 -23.17
N SER A 117 -7.25 -19.53 -23.09
CA SER A 117 -8.06 -20.09 -24.16
C SER A 117 -7.82 -19.34 -25.47
N LEU A 118 -7.67 -20.07 -26.57
CA LEU A 118 -7.49 -19.49 -27.91
C LEU A 118 -6.22 -18.63 -28.04
N TRP A 119 -5.17 -18.91 -27.27
CA TRP A 119 -3.85 -18.31 -27.55
C TRP A 119 -3.32 -18.80 -28.89
N SER A 120 -2.87 -17.86 -29.71
CA SER A 120 -2.08 -18.10 -30.91
C SER A 120 -0.99 -17.03 -31.02
N PRO A 121 0.13 -17.31 -31.72
CA PRO A 121 1.15 -16.30 -32.01
C PRO A 121 0.60 -15.03 -32.68
N ASP A 122 -0.47 -15.17 -33.47
CA ASP A 122 -1.12 -14.06 -34.18
C ASP A 122 -2.15 -13.30 -33.34
N SER A 123 -2.45 -13.75 -32.11
CA SER A 123 -3.45 -13.16 -31.20
C SER A 123 -2.83 -12.62 -29.90
N ILE A 124 -1.55 -12.23 -29.96
CA ILE A 124 -0.88 -11.55 -28.85
C ILE A 124 -1.59 -10.22 -28.62
N ASP A 125 -2.33 -10.13 -27.52
CA ASP A 125 -3.07 -8.96 -27.10
C ASP A 125 -2.64 -8.57 -25.68
N ALA A 126 -2.30 -7.29 -25.51
CA ALA A 126 -1.95 -6.70 -24.22
C ALA A 126 -3.08 -6.87 -23.19
N SER A 127 -4.33 -6.97 -23.63
CA SER A 127 -5.48 -7.20 -22.76
C SER A 127 -5.33 -8.45 -21.89
N ARG A 128 -4.71 -9.51 -22.44
CA ARG A 128 -4.50 -10.79 -21.73
C ARG A 128 -3.38 -10.68 -20.71
N ASP A 129 -2.29 -10.01 -21.07
CA ASP A 129 -1.16 -9.80 -20.15
C ASP A 129 -1.61 -8.91 -18.97
N ILE A 130 -2.33 -7.81 -19.27
CA ILE A 130 -2.89 -6.92 -18.25
C ILE A 130 -3.94 -7.65 -17.41
N GLY A 131 -4.79 -8.46 -18.04
CA GLY A 131 -5.78 -9.31 -17.38
C GLY A 131 -5.17 -10.31 -16.40
N MET A 132 -4.05 -10.93 -16.76
CA MET A 132 -3.30 -11.81 -15.85
C MET A 132 -2.77 -11.07 -14.63
N THR A 133 -2.29 -9.84 -14.82
CA THR A 133 -1.83 -8.99 -13.71
C THR A 133 -2.98 -8.57 -12.79
N ALA A 134 -4.11 -8.14 -13.37
CA ALA A 134 -5.29 -7.77 -12.60
C ALA A 134 -5.84 -8.97 -11.81
N LEU A 135 -5.94 -10.14 -12.45
CA LEU A 135 -6.34 -11.39 -11.80
C LEU A 135 -5.40 -11.78 -10.66
N TYR A 136 -4.08 -11.61 -10.84
CA TYR A 136 -3.11 -11.81 -9.76
C TYR A 136 -3.41 -10.94 -8.55
N PHE A 137 -3.61 -9.64 -8.75
CA PHE A 137 -3.88 -8.75 -7.62
C PHE A 137 -5.25 -9.01 -6.97
N SER A 138 -6.31 -9.29 -7.74
CA SER A 138 -7.61 -9.68 -7.20
C SER A 138 -7.55 -11.00 -6.41
N TYR A 139 -6.78 -12.00 -6.89
CA TYR A 139 -6.52 -13.24 -6.15
C TYR A 139 -5.81 -12.96 -4.82
N THR A 140 -4.76 -12.15 -4.83
CA THR A 140 -3.99 -11.85 -3.61
C THR A 140 -4.76 -11.00 -2.62
N HIS A 141 -5.59 -10.06 -3.08
CA HIS A 141 -6.47 -9.29 -2.21
C HIS A 141 -7.48 -10.17 -1.50
N ARG A 142 -8.06 -11.14 -2.22
CA ARG A 142 -8.96 -12.14 -1.65
C ARG A 142 -8.26 -12.99 -0.59
N GLU A 143 -7.08 -13.51 -0.90
CA GLU A 143 -6.37 -14.45 -0.03
C GLU A 143 -5.77 -13.78 1.22
N PHE A 144 -5.44 -12.47 1.14
CA PHE A 144 -4.66 -11.78 2.17
C PHE A 144 -5.35 -10.57 2.84
N GLU A 145 -6.64 -10.30 2.55
CA GLU A 145 -7.52 -9.24 3.08
C GLU A 145 -7.07 -7.77 2.97
N GLY A 146 -8.01 -6.88 2.56
CA GLY A 146 -8.03 -5.47 3.02
C GLY A 146 -8.81 -4.45 2.18
N LEU A 147 -9.91 -3.92 2.72
CA LEU A 147 -10.82 -2.85 2.26
C LEU A 147 -12.02 -3.24 1.35
N PRO A 148 -13.25 -2.75 1.65
CA PRO A 148 -14.41 -2.81 0.75
C PRO A 148 -14.23 -2.00 -0.54
N GLU A 149 -14.88 -2.42 -1.63
CA GLU A 149 -14.75 -1.84 -2.98
C GLU A 149 -15.11 -0.33 -3.08
N GLU A 150 -16.14 0.11 -2.35
CA GLU A 150 -16.57 1.53 -2.35
C GLU A 150 -15.51 2.47 -1.78
N ASP A 151 -14.72 1.94 -0.87
CA ASP A 151 -13.67 2.62 -0.14
C ASP A 151 -12.38 2.71 -0.97
N LEU A 152 -12.25 1.74 -1.86
CA LEU A 152 -11.22 1.52 -2.83
C LEU A 152 -11.37 2.49 -4.03
N GLN A 153 -12.57 2.70 -4.56
CA GLN A 153 -12.83 3.70 -5.63
C GLN A 153 -12.49 5.15 -5.24
N ARG A 154 -12.61 5.50 -3.96
CA ARG A 154 -12.23 6.83 -3.45
C ARG A 154 -10.72 7.05 -3.35
N LEU A 155 -9.94 5.96 -3.36
CA LEU A 155 -8.47 5.97 -3.31
C LEU A 155 -7.85 6.19 -4.69
N GLU A 156 -8.51 5.79 -5.77
CA GLU A 156 -7.96 5.80 -7.14
C GLU A 156 -7.45 7.17 -7.62
N TRP A 157 -8.03 8.25 -7.11
CA TRP A 157 -7.66 9.62 -7.47
C TRP A 157 -6.44 10.16 -6.69
N PHE A 158 -6.07 9.53 -5.56
CA PHE A 158 -5.11 10.06 -4.57
C PHE A 158 -3.92 9.11 -4.31
N ILE A 159 -3.50 8.30 -5.29
CA ILE A 159 -2.29 7.45 -5.22
C ILE A 159 -1.25 7.91 -6.27
N PRO A 160 -0.24 8.67 -5.89
CA PRO A 160 1.02 8.98 -6.51
C PRO A 160 2.01 7.83 -6.48
N ARG A 161 2.99 8.13 -7.30
CA ARG A 161 3.66 7.18 -8.17
C ARG A 161 5.04 6.85 -7.63
N LYS A 162 5.27 6.99 -6.31
CA LYS A 162 6.64 6.97 -5.75
C LYS A 162 6.96 5.78 -4.85
N LYS A 163 7.77 4.90 -5.45
CA LYS A 163 8.71 3.92 -4.86
C LYS A 163 8.10 2.80 -4.01
N VAL A 164 7.21 2.03 -4.61
CA VAL A 164 7.20 0.59 -4.37
C VAL A 164 7.82 -0.06 -5.60
N ASP A 165 8.77 -1.00 -5.45
CA ASP A 165 9.31 -1.75 -6.60
C ASP A 165 8.44 -3.00 -6.83
N TRP A 166 7.22 -2.78 -7.35
CA TRP A 166 6.25 -3.82 -7.67
C TRP A 166 6.81 -4.82 -8.68
N VAL A 167 7.79 -4.39 -9.48
CA VAL A 167 8.46 -5.19 -10.50
C VAL A 167 9.37 -6.23 -9.88
N GLN A 168 10.29 -5.82 -9.00
CA GLN A 168 11.21 -6.69 -8.28
C GLN A 168 10.45 -7.65 -7.35
N MET A 169 9.29 -7.22 -6.84
CA MET A 169 8.40 -8.00 -5.99
C MET A 169 7.70 -9.13 -6.76
N LEU A 170 7.00 -8.84 -7.86
CA LEU A 170 6.39 -9.87 -8.71
C LEU A 170 7.46 -10.85 -9.21
N ASP A 171 8.63 -10.32 -9.60
CA ASP A 171 9.78 -11.14 -10.02
C ASP A 171 10.28 -12.10 -8.93
N SER A 172 10.20 -11.72 -7.65
CA SER A 172 10.65 -12.55 -6.53
C SER A 172 9.68 -13.70 -6.21
N SER A 173 8.37 -13.43 -6.22
CA SER A 173 7.30 -14.42 -6.04
C SER A 173 7.22 -15.39 -7.22
N ILE A 174 7.64 -14.93 -8.40
CA ILE A 174 7.62 -15.72 -9.63
C ILE A 174 8.87 -16.61 -9.79
N ARG A 175 10.01 -16.22 -9.20
CA ARG A 175 11.25 -17.03 -9.23
C ARG A 175 11.18 -18.27 -8.33
N SER A 176 10.33 -18.25 -7.30
CA SER A 176 10.07 -19.39 -6.43
C SER A 176 8.97 -20.27 -7.04
N ALA A 177 9.36 -21.11 -8.00
CA ALA A 177 8.49 -21.98 -8.80
C ALA A 177 7.31 -22.60 -8.01
N GLY A 178 6.13 -21.97 -8.11
CA GLY A 178 4.85 -22.52 -7.64
C GLY A 178 4.62 -22.51 -6.13
N VAL A 179 5.53 -21.95 -5.32
CA VAL A 179 5.26 -21.71 -3.90
C VAL A 179 4.82 -20.27 -3.77
N ALA A 180 3.57 -20.04 -3.36
CA ALA A 180 3.13 -18.74 -2.87
C ALA A 180 4.00 -18.39 -1.66
N VAL A 181 5.13 -17.71 -1.89
CA VAL A 181 5.95 -17.19 -0.80
C VAL A 181 5.10 -16.13 -0.10
N PRO A 182 4.83 -16.27 1.21
CA PRO A 182 4.08 -15.27 1.94
C PRO A 182 4.74 -13.90 1.78
N TRP A 183 3.93 -12.92 1.41
CA TRP A 183 4.27 -11.52 1.19
C TRP A 183 5.10 -10.92 2.34
N GLN A 184 6.39 -10.65 2.12
CA GLN A 184 7.31 -10.21 3.19
C GLN A 184 8.21 -9.01 2.81
N GLY A 185 7.83 -8.24 1.78
CA GLY A 185 8.56 -7.02 1.41
C GLY A 185 8.36 -5.87 2.43
N PRO A 186 9.42 -5.19 2.89
CA PRO A 186 9.33 -4.16 3.96
C PRO A 186 8.47 -2.92 3.62
N MET A 187 8.17 -2.68 2.34
CA MET A 187 7.32 -1.57 1.87
C MET A 187 5.82 -1.96 1.83
N PHE A 188 5.50 -3.24 1.59
CA PHE A 188 4.12 -3.75 1.57
C PHE A 188 3.51 -3.69 2.97
N HIS A 189 4.28 -3.98 4.02
CA HIS A 189 3.81 -3.81 5.39
C HIS A 189 3.41 -2.37 5.75
N GLN A 190 3.98 -1.36 5.10
CA GLN A 190 3.62 0.03 5.35
C GLN A 190 2.33 0.39 4.60
N TYR A 191 2.26 0.00 3.33
CA TYR A 191 1.05 0.15 2.51
C TYR A 191 -0.15 -0.58 3.13
N ASP A 192 -0.02 -1.87 3.45
CA ASP A 192 -1.08 -2.65 4.12
C ASP A 192 -1.48 -2.07 5.47
N ARG A 193 -0.52 -1.56 6.24
CA ARG A 193 -0.82 -0.89 7.52
C ARG A 193 -1.65 0.36 7.28
N LEU A 194 -1.29 1.18 6.28
CA LEU A 194 -2.06 2.38 5.92
C LEU A 194 -3.47 2.02 5.45
N ILE A 195 -3.60 0.97 4.62
CA ILE A 195 -4.88 0.43 4.15
C ILE A 195 -5.76 -0.07 5.31
N ARG A 196 -5.20 -0.84 6.25
CA ARG A 196 -5.92 -1.30 7.45
C ARG A 196 -6.34 -0.14 8.37
N VAL A 197 -5.46 0.85 8.57
CA VAL A 197 -5.78 2.03 9.39
C VAL A 197 -6.85 2.88 8.70
N LEU A 198 -6.82 3.01 7.37
CA LEU A 198 -7.86 3.68 6.59
C LEU A 198 -9.22 3.00 6.76
N ALA A 199 -9.27 1.67 6.73
CA ALA A 199 -10.49 0.89 6.97
C ALA A 199 -11.10 1.22 8.34
N SER A 200 -10.25 1.19 9.38
CA SER A 200 -10.63 1.53 10.74
C SER A 200 -11.19 2.94 10.84
N TYR A 201 -10.50 3.94 10.27
CA TYR A 201 -10.92 5.35 10.35
C TYR A 201 -12.25 5.59 9.62
N ARG A 202 -12.53 4.85 8.54
CA ARG A 202 -13.81 4.96 7.84
C ARG A 202 -14.96 4.29 8.59
N SER A 203 -14.72 3.17 9.26
CA SER A 203 -15.69 2.56 10.19
C SER A 203 -16.07 3.54 11.32
N ILE A 204 -15.07 4.24 11.87
CA ILE A 204 -15.30 5.31 12.85
C ILE A 204 -16.13 6.45 12.26
N ARG A 205 -15.82 6.90 11.04
CA ARG A 205 -16.62 7.93 10.35
C ARG A 205 -18.07 7.50 10.16
N ALA A 206 -18.30 6.27 9.71
CA ALA A 206 -19.64 5.71 9.56
C ALA A 206 -20.39 5.63 10.91
N SER A 207 -19.65 5.47 12.01
CA SER A 207 -20.17 5.47 13.39
C SER A 207 -20.36 6.87 13.99
N GLY A 208 -20.30 7.94 13.18
CA GLY A 208 -20.48 9.32 13.64
C GLY A 208 -19.18 10.07 13.94
N GLY A 209 -18.02 9.47 13.69
CA GLY A 209 -16.71 10.10 13.84
C GLY A 209 -16.13 10.03 15.25
N TRP A 210 -15.05 10.81 15.48
CA TRP A 210 -14.42 10.91 16.78
C TRP A 210 -15.30 11.69 17.75
N GLN A 211 -15.41 11.20 18.98
CA GLN A 211 -16.03 11.98 20.04
C GLN A 211 -15.13 13.14 20.44
N LEU A 212 -15.73 14.33 20.56
CA LEU A 212 -15.05 15.51 21.08
C LEU A 212 -14.77 15.34 22.57
N VAL A 213 -13.58 15.78 22.99
CA VAL A 213 -13.15 15.83 24.37
C VAL A 213 -13.31 17.27 24.88
N ASP A 214 -14.04 17.42 25.97
CA ASP A 214 -14.27 18.73 26.61
C ASP A 214 -12.95 19.35 27.11
N PRO A 215 -12.65 20.62 26.79
CA PRO A 215 -11.47 21.33 27.28
C PRO A 215 -11.28 21.39 28.79
N VAL A 216 -12.34 21.17 29.59
CA VAL A 216 -12.24 21.06 31.05
C VAL A 216 -11.23 20.00 31.48
N VAL A 217 -11.02 18.95 30.68
CA VAL A 217 -10.06 17.87 30.94
C VAL A 217 -8.62 18.37 31.12
N LEU A 218 -8.27 19.55 30.58
CA LEU A 218 -6.94 20.15 30.73
C LEU A 218 -6.60 20.49 32.18
N LYS A 219 -7.61 20.58 33.05
CA LYS A 219 -7.44 20.83 34.49
C LYS A 219 -7.28 19.54 35.30
N ALA A 220 -7.56 18.38 34.70
CA ALA A 220 -7.53 17.10 35.39
C ALA A 220 -6.10 16.69 35.78
N ARG A 221 -5.99 16.08 36.96
CA ARG A 221 -4.76 15.56 37.55
C ARG A 221 -4.92 14.07 37.82
N VAL A 222 -3.80 13.37 37.97
CA VAL A 222 -3.80 11.96 38.36
C VAL A 222 -4.58 11.80 39.67
N GLY A 223 -5.54 10.87 39.67
CA GLY A 223 -6.47 10.61 40.76
C GLY A 223 -7.85 11.28 40.62
N ASP A 224 -7.99 12.30 39.77
CA ASP A 224 -9.27 12.98 39.55
C ASP A 224 -10.27 12.08 38.81
N ALA A 225 -11.56 12.37 38.99
CA ALA A 225 -12.67 11.70 38.30
C ALA A 225 -13.63 12.75 37.73
N ASP A 226 -13.97 12.66 36.44
CA ASP A 226 -14.86 13.60 35.77
C ASP A 226 -15.36 13.06 34.43
N SER A 227 -16.51 13.56 33.98
CA SER A 227 -17.09 13.22 32.68
C SER A 227 -16.18 13.51 31.48
N SER A 228 -15.35 14.56 31.53
CA SER A 228 -14.38 14.89 30.47
C SER A 228 -13.24 13.87 30.39
N ILE A 229 -12.91 13.21 31.50
CA ILE A 229 -11.93 12.10 31.53
C ILE A 229 -12.54 10.87 30.86
N ALA A 230 -13.81 10.56 31.11
CA ALA A 230 -14.50 9.46 30.44
C ALA A 230 -14.55 9.67 28.91
N GLN A 231 -14.80 10.90 28.45
CA GLN A 231 -14.74 11.27 27.03
C GLN A 231 -13.34 11.03 26.44
N LEU A 232 -12.29 11.46 27.15
CA LEU A 232 -10.90 11.27 26.74
C LEU A 232 -10.54 9.77 26.62
N ARG A 233 -10.93 8.95 27.60
CA ARG A 233 -10.70 7.50 27.57
C ARG A 233 -11.37 6.89 26.36
N LYS A 234 -12.64 7.20 26.11
CA LYS A 234 -13.37 6.69 24.95
C LYS A 234 -12.71 7.11 23.64
N ARG A 235 -12.28 8.37 23.53
CA ARG A 235 -11.57 8.87 22.34
C ARG A 235 -10.25 8.14 22.09
N LEU A 236 -9.48 7.83 23.13
CA LEU A 236 -8.20 7.09 23.03
C LEU A 236 -8.40 5.60 22.80
N LEU A 237 -9.52 5.03 23.29
CA LEU A 237 -9.91 3.65 23.01
C LEU A 237 -10.27 3.49 21.53
N GLN A 238 -11.04 4.43 20.96
CA GLN A 238 -11.42 4.41 19.55
C GLN A 238 -10.21 4.48 18.60
N SER A 239 -9.11 5.14 19.00
CA SER A 239 -7.87 5.18 18.22
C SER A 239 -6.84 4.11 18.60
N GLY A 240 -7.16 3.22 19.54
CA GLY A 240 -6.30 2.11 19.99
C GLY A 240 -5.12 2.53 20.87
N ASP A 241 -5.04 3.80 21.30
CA ASP A 241 -3.97 4.28 22.19
C ASP A 241 -4.19 3.81 23.64
N LEU A 242 -5.46 3.65 24.05
CA LEU A 242 -5.89 3.00 25.28
C LEU A 242 -6.39 1.58 24.98
N GLN A 243 -5.98 0.60 25.80
CA GLN A 243 -6.40 -0.80 25.67
C GLN A 243 -7.41 -1.20 26.75
N ASP A 244 -7.51 -0.41 27.82
CA ASP A 244 -8.49 -0.63 28.86
C ASP A 244 -9.90 -0.25 28.36
N THR A 245 -10.79 -1.23 28.32
CA THR A 245 -12.18 -1.10 27.90
C THR A 245 -13.11 -0.75 29.07
N SER A 246 -12.58 -0.53 30.28
CA SER A 246 -13.39 -0.12 31.43
C SER A 246 -14.10 1.21 31.19
N THR A 247 -15.29 1.36 31.76
CA THR A 247 -16.06 2.61 31.74
C THR A 247 -15.62 3.58 32.84
N SER A 248 -14.34 3.54 33.25
CA SER A 248 -13.78 4.41 34.27
C SER A 248 -13.86 5.87 33.85
N ASP A 249 -14.09 6.76 34.80
CA ASP A 249 -14.02 8.22 34.64
C ASP A 249 -12.78 8.81 35.33
N ARG A 250 -11.83 7.95 35.75
CA ARG A 250 -10.67 8.34 36.54
C ARG A 250 -9.42 8.56 35.69
N TYR A 251 -8.64 9.55 36.09
CA TYR A 251 -7.29 9.77 35.57
C TYR A 251 -6.32 8.87 36.33
N ASP A 252 -6.04 7.71 35.76
CA ASP A 252 -5.11 6.72 36.28
C ASP A 252 -3.85 6.62 35.41
N ASP A 253 -2.93 5.75 35.83
CA ASP A 253 -1.67 5.52 35.11
C ASP A 253 -1.91 4.93 33.70
N SER A 254 -3.00 4.17 33.51
CA SER A 254 -3.35 3.62 32.21
C SER A 254 -3.71 4.73 31.21
N LEU A 255 -4.47 5.73 31.65
CA LEU A 255 -4.78 6.91 30.85
C LEU A 255 -3.54 7.77 30.58
N ALA A 256 -2.70 7.99 31.60
CA ALA A 256 -1.45 8.72 31.43
C ALA A 256 -0.56 8.08 30.34
N LEU A 257 -0.47 6.75 30.33
CA LEU A 257 0.26 6.00 29.31
C LEU A 257 -0.37 6.11 27.93
N ALA A 258 -1.71 6.06 27.83
CA ALA A 258 -2.42 6.23 26.57
C ALA A 258 -2.21 7.63 25.96
N ILE A 259 -2.24 8.69 26.78
CA ILE A 259 -1.92 10.06 26.34
C ILE A 259 -0.50 10.12 25.80
N LYS A 260 0.47 9.47 26.48
CA LYS A 260 1.85 9.39 26.01
C LYS A 260 1.96 8.68 24.65
N ARG A 261 1.27 7.56 24.46
CA ARG A 261 1.25 6.81 23.18
C ARG A 261 0.67 7.65 22.05
N PHE A 262 -0.47 8.31 22.30
CA PHE A 262 -1.11 9.20 21.33
C PHE A 262 -0.14 10.31 20.90
N ARG A 263 0.49 10.98 21.86
CA ARG A 263 1.45 12.05 21.57
C ARG A 263 2.63 11.59 20.73
N LEU A 264 3.23 10.44 21.07
CA LEU A 264 4.33 9.86 20.30
C LEU A 264 3.91 9.53 18.87
N ARG A 265 2.72 8.94 18.68
CA ARG A 265 2.16 8.62 17.36
C ARG A 265 1.93 9.87 16.50
N HIS A 266 1.68 11.01 17.14
CA HIS A 266 1.51 12.31 16.47
C HIS A 266 2.80 13.17 16.42
N GLY A 267 3.97 12.59 16.74
CA GLY A 267 5.25 13.30 16.67
C GLY A 267 5.46 14.36 17.75
N LEU A 268 4.64 14.37 18.80
CA LEU A 268 4.79 15.27 19.93
C LEU A 268 5.75 14.67 20.97
N ASN A 269 6.92 15.27 21.11
CA ASN A 269 7.92 14.88 22.12
C ASN A 269 7.63 15.58 23.48
N GLY A 270 8.05 14.97 24.61
CA GLY A 270 7.96 15.57 25.95
C GLY A 270 7.23 14.73 27.01
N GLU A 271 6.94 15.33 28.17
CA GLU A 271 6.23 14.71 29.31
C GLU A 271 4.83 14.21 28.92
N ALA A 272 4.29 13.20 29.61
CA ALA A 272 2.94 12.64 29.39
C ALA A 272 1.78 13.57 29.81
N LYS A 273 1.96 14.89 29.66
CA LYS A 273 0.99 15.90 30.05
C LYS A 273 -0.06 16.12 28.95
N LEU A 274 -1.32 16.17 29.34
CA LEU A 274 -2.40 16.62 28.47
C LEU A 274 -2.36 18.15 28.38
N ASP A 275 -2.03 18.68 27.21
CA ASP A 275 -1.95 20.12 26.94
C ASP A 275 -2.90 20.54 25.82
N SER A 276 -2.98 21.85 25.58
CA SER A 276 -3.87 22.40 24.55
C SER A 276 -3.54 21.92 23.14
N ALA A 277 -2.26 21.64 22.85
CA ALA A 277 -1.84 21.09 21.56
C ALA A 277 -2.33 19.65 21.37
N THR A 278 -2.18 18.82 22.39
CA THR A 278 -2.67 17.44 22.40
C THR A 278 -4.20 17.40 22.29
N LEU A 279 -4.91 18.26 23.02
CA LEU A 279 -6.37 18.36 22.94
C LEU A 279 -6.85 18.76 21.54
N ARG A 280 -6.17 19.71 20.89
CA ARG A 280 -6.50 20.08 19.49
C ARG A 280 -6.39 18.89 18.55
N LEU A 281 -5.35 18.07 18.70
CA LEU A 281 -5.17 16.87 17.87
C LEU A 281 -6.23 15.80 18.16
N LEU A 282 -6.59 15.60 19.44
CA LEU A 282 -7.65 14.68 19.84
C LEU A 282 -8.99 15.05 19.19
N ASN A 283 -9.26 16.34 19.09
CA ASN A 283 -10.50 16.90 18.55
C ASN A 283 -10.46 17.18 17.03
N LEU A 284 -9.40 16.80 16.31
CA LEU A 284 -9.43 16.83 14.85
C LEU A 284 -10.49 15.85 14.33
N PRO A 285 -11.26 16.21 13.28
CA PRO A 285 -12.26 15.32 12.71
C PRO A 285 -11.58 14.12 12.05
N VAL A 286 -12.29 12.99 12.01
CA VAL A 286 -11.77 11.75 11.42
C VAL A 286 -11.38 11.91 9.95
N ASP A 287 -12.09 12.76 9.21
CA ASP A 287 -11.77 13.06 7.81
C ASP A 287 -10.39 13.70 7.64
N SER A 288 -9.87 14.43 8.63
CA SER A 288 -8.48 14.93 8.58
C SER A 288 -7.47 13.79 8.62
N GLY A 289 -7.71 12.79 9.47
CA GLY A 289 -6.87 11.59 9.53
C GLY A 289 -6.96 10.75 8.26
N ILE A 290 -8.18 10.57 7.73
CA ILE A 290 -8.41 9.91 6.44
C ILE A 290 -7.62 10.64 5.36
N ARG A 291 -7.73 11.97 5.26
CA ARG A 291 -6.99 12.76 4.28
C ARG A 291 -5.48 12.59 4.42
N THR A 292 -4.92 12.62 5.63
CA THR A 292 -3.49 12.39 5.84
C THR A 292 -3.05 10.99 5.42
N ILE A 293 -3.87 9.96 5.68
CA ILE A 293 -3.56 8.60 5.23
C ILE A 293 -3.60 8.54 3.71
N LEU A 294 -4.62 9.14 3.08
CA LEU A 294 -4.69 9.26 1.61
C LEU A 294 -3.46 10.00 1.06
N LEU A 295 -3.01 11.07 1.71
CA LEU A 295 -1.80 11.84 1.37
C LEU A 295 -0.47 11.11 1.65
N ASN A 296 -0.47 9.97 2.34
CA ASN A 296 0.72 9.16 2.59
C ASN A 296 0.69 7.85 1.81
N LEU A 297 -0.51 7.41 1.43
CA LEU A 297 -0.73 6.60 0.25
C LEU A 297 -0.44 7.43 -1.00
N GLU A 298 -0.30 8.76 -0.83
CA GLU A 298 0.21 9.65 -1.85
C GLU A 298 1.73 9.42 -2.10
#